data_AF-A0A936WQH7-F1
#
_entry.id   AF-A0A936WQH7-F1
#
_cell.length_a   1.000
_cell.length_b   1.000
_cell.length_c   1.000
_cell.angle_alpha   90.00
_cell.angle_beta   90.00
_cell.angle_gamma   90.00
#
_symmetry.space_group_name_H-M   'P 1'
#
loop_
_entity.id
_entity.type
_entity.pdbx_description
1 polymer ?
#
loop_
_entity_poly.entity_id
_entity_poly.type
_entity_poly.pdbx_seq_one_letter_code
_entity_poly.pdbx_strand_id
1 'polypeptide(L)' 'MHRPEANQHRLSLQDIRVYDGSGRIMPTRYQPAGDGVVIDLGPLSDGAYVLRCVYRDGSIAVGRFVVAC' A
#
# COMPACT_ATOMS: atom_id res chain seq x y z
N MET A 1 -20.70 15.73 -24.18
CA MET A 1 -20.35 14.56 -23.34
C MET A 1 -19.26 14.97 -22.38
N HIS A 2 -19.61 15.29 -21.13
CA HIS A 2 -18.65 15.63 -20.07
C HIS A 2 -18.48 14.38 -19.21
N ARG A 3 -17.31 13.74 -19.27
CA ARG A 3 -16.98 12.61 -18.41
C ARG A 3 -16.75 13.20 -17.00
N PRO A 4 -17.48 12.77 -15.95
CA PRO A 4 -17.28 13.39 -14.64
C PRO A 4 -15.94 12.92 -14.07
N GLU A 5 -15.07 13.87 -13.76
CA GLU A 5 -13.78 13.71 -13.05
C GLU A 5 -13.95 13.22 -11.58
N ALA A 6 -15.16 12.80 -11.22
CA ALA A 6 -15.61 12.58 -9.85
C ALA A 6 -15.07 11.31 -9.16
N ASN A 7 -14.17 10.55 -9.80
CA ASN A 7 -13.68 9.29 -9.24
C ASN A 7 -12.23 9.32 -8.74
N GLN A 8 -11.47 10.39 -9.01
CA GLN A 8 -10.07 10.48 -8.57
C GLN A 8 -9.91 10.99 -7.13
N HIS A 9 -10.86 11.77 -6.61
CA HIS A 9 -10.80 12.26 -5.22
C HIS A 9 -11.30 11.28 -4.17
N ARG A 10 -12.07 10.24 -4.57
CA ARG A 10 -12.69 9.30 -3.62
C ARG A 10 -11.72 8.24 -3.09
N LEU A 11 -10.70 7.90 -3.86
CA LEU A 11 -9.65 6.95 -3.49
C LEU A 11 -8.39 7.68 -3.03
N SER A 12 -8.51 8.57 -2.04
CA SER A 12 -7.32 9.12 -1.39
C SER A 12 -6.80 8.12 -0.38
N LEU A 13 -5.56 7.69 -0.58
CA LEU A 13 -4.85 6.80 0.32
C LEU A 13 -4.68 7.48 1.69
N GLN A 14 -5.07 6.78 2.75
CA GLN A 14 -4.94 7.22 4.14
C GLN A 14 -3.72 6.60 4.81
N ASP A 15 -3.51 5.30 4.60
CA ASP A 15 -2.45 4.54 5.25
C ASP A 15 -1.98 3.36 4.41
N ILE A 16 -0.72 2.96 4.58
CA ILE A 16 -0.15 1.74 4.01
C ILE A 16 0.50 0.95 5.13
N ARG A 17 0.19 -0.35 5.18
CA ARG A 17 0.78 -1.28 6.14
C ARG A 17 1.30 -2.52 5.44
N VAL A 18 2.49 -2.94 5.85
CA VAL A 18 3.07 -4.23 5.45
C VAL A 18 3.04 -5.15 6.66
N TYR A 19 2.58 -6.37 6.45
CA TYR A 19 2.52 -7.41 7.47
C TYR A 19 3.39 -8.60 7.06
N ASP A 20 4.12 -9.18 8.00
CA ASP A 20 4.78 -10.47 7.80
C ASP A 20 3.77 -11.65 7.91
N GLY A 21 4.26 -12.87 7.71
CA GLY A 21 3.46 -14.10 7.81
C GLY A 21 2.87 -14.37 9.21
N SER A 22 3.36 -13.70 10.26
CA SER A 22 2.82 -13.78 11.62
C SER A 22 1.71 -12.74 11.88
N GLY A 23 1.48 -11.82 10.95
CA GLY A 23 0.55 -10.71 11.10
C GLY A 23 1.14 -9.50 11.85
N ARG A 24 2.46 -9.46 12.06
CA ARG A 24 3.14 -8.30 12.66
C ARG A 24 3.32 -7.21 11.61
N ILE A 25 3.07 -5.95 12.02
CA ILE A 25 3.32 -4.79 11.16
C ILE A 25 4.83 -4.57 11.05
N MET A 26 5.30 -4.45 9.80
CA MET A 26 6.69 -4.17 9.48
C MET A 26 6.95 -2.67 9.41
N PRO A 27 8.09 -2.19 9.94
CA PRO A 27 8.46 -0.78 9.90
C PRO A 27 8.94 -0.39 8.50
N THR A 28 8.00 -0.16 7.59
CA THR A 28 8.28 0.28 6.22
C THR A 28 8.01 1.78 6.10
N ARG A 29 8.84 2.48 5.30
CA ARG A 29 8.60 3.87 4.94
C ARG A 29 7.99 3.90 3.55
N TYR A 30 7.10 4.86 3.31
CA TYR A 30 6.54 5.09 2.00
C TYR A 30 6.47 6.57 1.69
N GLN A 31 6.56 6.90 0.41
CA GLN A 31 6.53 8.28 -0.07
C GLN A 31 5.68 8.38 -1.35
N PRO A 32 4.88 9.46 -1.50
CA PRO A 32 4.18 9.72 -2.74
C PRO A 32 5.14 9.78 -3.93
N ALA A 33 4.74 9.18 -5.05
CA ALA A 33 5.40 9.25 -6.35
C ALA A 33 4.34 9.67 -7.38
N GLY A 34 4.73 10.29 -8.50
CA GLY A 34 3.83 10.99 -9.43
C GLY A 34 2.41 10.42 -9.58
N ASP A 35 2.27 9.15 -9.91
CA ASP A 35 1.01 8.42 -10.07
C ASP A 35 0.78 7.29 -9.03
N GLY A 36 1.58 7.25 -7.96
CA GLY A 36 1.53 6.16 -6.99
C GLY A 36 2.31 6.42 -5.69
N VAL A 37 2.83 5.34 -5.11
CA VAL A 37 3.60 5.38 -3.86
C VAL A 37 4.78 4.42 -4.00
N VAL A 38 5.95 4.87 -3.55
CA VAL A 38 7.13 4.01 -3.41
C VAL A 38 7.22 3.57 -1.95
N ILE A 39 7.38 2.26 -1.74
CA ILE A 39 7.54 1.65 -0.42
C ILE A 39 8.98 1.13 -0.33
N ASP A 40 9.70 1.54 0.71
CA ASP A 40 11.03 1.02 1.00
C ASP A 40 10.92 -0.36 1.67
N LEU A 41 11.33 -1.39 0.92
CA LEU A 41 11.36 -2.78 1.36
C LEU A 41 12.75 -3.22 1.86
N GLY A 42 13.77 -2.36 1.78
CA GLY A 42 15.15 -2.70 2.17
C GLY A 42 15.30 -3.25 3.60
N PRO A 43 14.52 -2.80 4.59
CA PRO A 43 14.56 -3.36 5.94
C PRO A 43 13.93 -4.75 6.09
N LEU A 44 13.26 -5.28 5.06
CA LEU A 44 12.57 -6.56 5.15
C LEU A 44 13.51 -7.71 4.83
N SER A 45 13.44 -8.78 5.64
CA SER A 45 14.11 -10.04 5.35
C SER A 45 13.34 -10.84 4.29
N ASP A 46 13.99 -11.86 3.73
CA ASP A 46 13.33 -12.82 2.85
C ASP A 46 12.07 -13.40 3.49
N GLY A 47 10.98 -13.45 2.71
CA GLY A 47 9.72 -13.96 3.21
C GLY A 47 8.50 -13.46 2.45
N ALA A 48 7.33 -14.00 2.83
CA ALA A 48 6.04 -13.60 2.30
C ALA A 48 5.41 -12.49 3.16
N TYR A 49 4.85 -11.49 2.48
CA TYR A 49 4.27 -10.31 3.10
C TYR A 49 2.90 -9.96 2.52
N VAL A 50 2.10 -9.26 3.33
CA VAL A 50 0.81 -8.71 2.95
C VAL A 50 0.89 -7.19 2.98
N LEU A 51 0.59 -6.55 1.87
CA LEU A 51 0.37 -5.10 1.77
C LEU A 51 -1.11 -4.80 1.97
N ARG A 52 -1.43 -3.83 2.83
CA ARG A 52 -2.76 -3.24 2.95
C ARG A 52 -2.70 -1.74 2.68
N CYS A 53 -3.47 -1.28 1.71
CA CYS A 53 -3.71 0.13 1.45
C CYS A 53 -5.09 0.49 2.01
N VAL A 54 -5.15 1.38 2.99
CA VAL A 54 -6.39 1.88 3.58
C VAL A 54 -6.70 3.22 2.94
N TYR A 55 -7.90 3.35 2.36
CA TYR A 55 -8.36 4.60 1.76
C TYR A 55 -9.28 5.36 2.71
N ARG A 56 -9.39 6.68 2.54
CA ARG A 56 -10.22 7.54 3.40
C ARG A 56 -11.71 7.18 3.41
N ASP A 57 -12.20 6.52 2.35
CA ASP A 57 -13.58 6.04 2.27
C ASP A 57 -13.81 4.73 3.03
N GLY A 58 -12.77 4.21 3.71
CA GLY A 58 -12.81 2.96 4.47
C GLY A 58 -12.57 1.70 3.63
N SER A 59 -12.43 1.83 2.30
CA SER A 59 -12.06 0.69 1.46
C SER A 59 -10.62 0.26 1.73
N ILE A 60 -10.34 -1.04 1.51
CA ILE A 60 -9.02 -1.63 1.71
C ILE A 60 -8.64 -2.43 0.47
N ALA A 61 -7.51 -2.07 -0.15
CA ALA A 61 -6.87 -2.92 -1.14
C ALA A 61 -5.81 -3.79 -0.46
N VAL A 62 -5.74 -5.07 -0.86
CA VAL A 62 -4.83 -6.06 -0.28
C VAL A 62 -3.98 -6.69 -1.38
N GLY A 63 -2.66 -6.60 -1.22
CA GLY A 63 -1.68 -7.27 -2.07
C GLY A 63 -0.86 -8.28 -1.28
N ARG A 64 -0.35 -9.31 -1.95
CA ARG A 64 0.62 -10.27 -1.39
C ARG A 64 1.86 -10.26 -2.25
N PHE A 65 3.02 -10.29 -1.62
CA PHE A 65 4.31 -10.30 -2.32
C PHE A 65 5.35 -11.11 -1.52
N VAL A 66 6.44 -11.45 -2.20
CA VAL A 66 7.58 -12.13 -1.60
C VAL A 66 8.80 -11.22 -1.76
N VAL A 67 9.56 -11.06 -0.68
CA VAL A 67 10.93 -10.53 -0.73
C VAL A 67 11.86 -11.74 -0.82
N ALA A 68 12.74 -11.72 -1.81
CA ALA A 68 13.80 -12.71 -2.00
C ALA A 68 15.02 -11.95 -2.51
N CYS A 69 16.04 -11.82 -1.66
CA CYS A 69 17.27 -11.08 -1.93
C CYS A 69 18.40 -11.99 -2.42
#